data_AF-A0A7S2U7A7-F1
#
_entry.id   AF-A0A7S2U7A7-F1
#
_cell.length_a   1.000
_cell.length_b   1.000
_cell.length_c   1.000
_cell.angle_alpha   90.00
_cell.angle_beta   90.00
_cell.angle_gamma   90.00
#
_symmetry.space_group_name_H-M   'P 1'
#
loop_
_entity.id
_entity.type
_entity.pdbx_description
1 polymer ?
#
loop_
_entity_poly.entity_id
_entity_poly.type
_entity_poly.pdbx_seq_one_letter_code
_entity_poly.pdbx_strand_id
1 'polypeptide(L)'
;DDTDDAAVLDWFYDHKALSDYRHDGDGDAAGRYIRVNGPSYRTWRLPTPVMANLYRLAKPLLSTHLLDKNYYHLFNLKHFLTAKALNVAIPGGPKFEPLYREMATDKEEEDWNEFNDVHKIIIRHPIRSEYRIAFSQVYNPRPRGVKLAPYHHCALCYVGDDDDQQEELGFDAGNCF
;
A
#
# COMPACT_ATOMS: atom_id res chain seq x y z
N ASP A 1 10.87 26.75 8.51
CA ASP A 1 11.71 27.97 8.53
C ASP A 1 11.01 29.01 7.70
N ASP A 2 11.09 30.28 8.07
CA ASP A 2 10.34 31.36 7.41
C ASP A 2 10.70 31.48 5.91
N THR A 3 11.91 31.04 5.54
CA THR A 3 12.37 30.96 4.15
C THR A 3 11.81 29.76 3.39
N ASP A 4 11.92 28.56 3.96
CA ASP A 4 11.54 27.32 3.28
C ASP A 4 10.03 27.12 3.25
N ASP A 5 9.32 27.62 4.26
CA ASP A 5 7.87 27.49 4.43
C ASP A 5 7.07 28.70 3.94
N ALA A 6 7.75 29.68 3.33
CA ALA A 6 7.14 30.92 2.84
C ALA A 6 5.87 30.69 2.00
N ALA A 7 5.81 29.60 1.21
CA ALA A 7 4.67 29.29 0.36
C ALA A 7 3.37 28.92 1.11
N VAL A 8 3.47 28.50 2.37
CA VAL A 8 2.33 28.03 3.19
C VAL A 8 2.14 28.85 4.48
N LEU A 9 3.16 29.55 4.93
CA LEU A 9 3.24 30.21 6.24
C LEU A 9 2.02 31.08 6.59
N ASP A 10 1.56 31.89 5.63
CA ASP A 10 0.50 32.88 5.88
C ASP A 10 -0.88 32.30 6.18
N TRP A 11 -1.19 31.11 5.64
CA TRP A 11 -2.55 30.55 5.65
C TRP A 11 -2.63 29.16 6.27
N PHE A 12 -1.50 28.53 6.62
CA PHE A 12 -1.45 27.13 7.06
C PHE A 12 -2.32 26.84 8.29
N TYR A 13 -2.43 27.80 9.22
CA TYR A 13 -3.20 27.65 10.45
C TYR A 13 -4.60 28.29 10.40
N ASP A 14 -5.05 28.75 9.23
CA ASP A 14 -6.38 29.29 9.06
C ASP A 14 -7.45 28.20 9.19
N HIS A 15 -8.59 28.55 9.80
CA HIS A 15 -9.74 27.65 9.92
C HIS A 15 -10.27 27.17 8.54
N LYS A 16 -10.14 28.01 7.51
CA LYS A 16 -10.47 27.76 6.10
C LYS A 16 -9.47 28.50 5.21
N ALA A 17 -8.26 27.99 5.17
CA ALA A 17 -7.19 28.54 4.33
C ALA A 17 -7.67 28.81 2.89
N LEU A 18 -7.31 29.96 2.31
CA LEU A 18 -7.52 30.24 0.88
C LEU A 18 -9.01 30.27 0.42
N SER A 19 -10.00 30.28 1.33
CA SER A 19 -11.43 30.35 0.96
C SER A 19 -11.82 31.67 0.30
N ASP A 20 -11.12 32.74 0.71
CA ASP A 20 -11.38 34.12 0.32
C ASP A 20 -10.40 34.61 -0.74
N TYR A 21 -9.47 33.74 -1.16
CA TYR A 21 -8.45 34.06 -2.16
C TYR A 21 -9.14 34.33 -3.50
N ARG A 22 -9.28 35.62 -3.84
CA ARG A 22 -9.94 36.07 -5.05
C ARG A 22 -9.05 35.79 -6.25
N HIS A 23 -9.66 35.33 -7.33
CA HIS A 23 -9.02 34.91 -8.58
C HIS A 23 -8.35 36.08 -9.35
N ASP A 24 -8.37 37.28 -8.78
CA ASP A 24 -8.10 38.55 -9.44
C ASP A 24 -6.76 39.14 -8.96
N GLY A 25 -5.67 38.69 -9.58
CA GLY A 25 -4.53 39.53 -9.96
C GLY A 25 -3.52 40.02 -8.91
N ASP A 26 -3.81 40.02 -7.61
CA ASP A 26 -3.02 40.78 -6.61
C ASP A 26 -2.06 39.94 -5.75
N GLY A 27 -1.86 38.67 -6.10
CA GLY A 27 -0.94 37.77 -5.41
C GLY A 27 0.37 37.56 -6.17
N ASP A 28 1.44 37.28 -5.43
CA ASP A 28 2.75 36.83 -5.95
C ASP A 28 2.60 35.75 -7.05
N ALA A 29 3.61 35.58 -7.90
CA ALA A 29 3.55 34.66 -9.04
C ALA A 29 3.09 33.21 -8.69
N ALA A 30 3.28 32.78 -7.44
CA ALA A 30 2.79 31.52 -6.88
C ALA A 30 1.28 31.53 -6.50
N GLY A 31 0.76 32.67 -6.03
CA GLY A 31 -0.63 32.89 -5.67
C GLY A 31 -1.60 32.83 -6.85
N ARG A 32 -1.12 33.17 -8.05
CA ARG A 32 -1.92 33.14 -9.31
C ARG A 32 -2.51 31.76 -9.65
N TYR A 33 -1.91 30.67 -9.16
CA TYR A 33 -2.30 29.30 -9.52
C TYR A 33 -3.02 28.55 -8.40
N ILE A 34 -3.14 29.15 -7.22
CA ILE A 34 -3.91 28.60 -6.10
C ILE A 34 -5.39 28.83 -6.37
N ARG A 35 -6.18 27.75 -6.42
CA ARG A 35 -7.62 27.83 -6.65
C ARG A 35 -8.37 26.96 -5.67
N VAL A 36 -9.21 27.59 -4.85
CA VAL A 36 -10.31 26.94 -4.12
C VAL A 36 -11.61 27.42 -4.76
N ASN A 37 -12.64 26.59 -4.83
CA ASN A 37 -13.92 26.95 -5.44
C ASN A 37 -14.76 27.98 -4.65
N GLY A 38 -14.14 28.71 -3.71
CA GLY A 38 -14.77 29.70 -2.84
C GLY A 38 -15.29 29.12 -1.52
N PRO A 39 -16.29 29.75 -0.87
CA PRO A 39 -16.72 29.42 0.49
C PRO A 39 -17.35 28.02 0.61
N SER A 40 -17.71 27.40 -0.53
CA SER A 40 -18.16 26.01 -0.58
C SER A 40 -17.04 24.99 -0.28
N TYR A 41 -15.77 25.35 -0.48
CA TYR A 41 -14.58 24.59 -0.08
C TYR A 41 -14.58 23.09 -0.48
N ARG A 42 -15.02 22.76 -1.70
CA ARG A 42 -15.15 21.35 -2.17
C ARG A 42 -13.99 20.86 -3.01
N THR A 43 -13.36 21.76 -3.75
CA THR A 43 -12.31 21.41 -4.72
C THR A 43 -11.18 22.42 -4.62
N TRP A 44 -9.96 21.92 -4.70
CA TRP A 44 -8.74 22.71 -4.63
C TRP A 44 -7.81 22.36 -5.77
N ARG A 45 -6.97 23.32 -6.15
CA ARG A 45 -5.83 23.16 -7.05
C ARG A 45 -4.67 23.96 -6.47
N LEU A 46 -3.60 23.28 -6.13
CA LEU A 46 -2.40 23.87 -5.53
C LEU A 46 -1.22 23.72 -6.49
N PRO A 47 -0.33 24.72 -6.58
CA PRO A 47 0.88 24.64 -7.40
C PRO A 47 1.92 23.70 -6.74
N THR A 48 2.85 23.19 -7.56
CA THR A 48 3.89 22.24 -7.13
C THR A 48 4.71 22.70 -5.91
N PRO A 49 5.17 23.97 -5.81
CA PRO A 49 5.93 24.42 -4.64
C PRO A 49 5.15 24.33 -3.32
N VAL A 50 3.85 24.65 -3.34
CA VAL A 50 2.97 24.52 -2.18
C VAL A 50 2.79 23.05 -1.80
N MET A 51 2.56 22.17 -2.78
CA MET A 51 2.41 20.73 -2.54
C MET A 51 3.71 20.09 -2.01
N ALA A 52 4.87 20.51 -2.50
CA ALA A 52 6.17 20.05 -2.03
C ALA A 52 6.40 20.44 -0.56
N ASN A 53 6.11 21.69 -0.19
CA ASN A 53 6.22 22.15 1.20
C ASN A 53 5.26 21.39 2.14
N LEU A 54 4.00 21.23 1.73
CA LEU A 54 3.03 20.44 2.50
C LEU A 54 3.47 18.98 2.66
N TYR A 55 4.02 18.37 1.61
CA TYR A 55 4.56 17.01 1.65
C TYR A 55 5.74 16.91 2.62
N ARG A 56 6.66 17.88 2.59
CA ARG A 56 7.81 17.97 3.51
C ARG A 56 7.37 18.10 4.97
N LEU A 57 6.39 18.98 5.25
CA LEU A 57 5.82 19.15 6.59
C LEU A 57 5.08 17.90 7.07
N ALA A 58 4.43 17.16 6.16
CA ALA A 58 3.72 15.93 6.46
C ALA A 58 4.63 14.68 6.52
N LYS A 59 5.93 14.79 6.18
CA LYS A 59 6.89 13.68 6.14
C LYS A 59 6.89 12.82 7.42
N PRO A 60 6.76 13.36 8.66
CA PRO A 60 6.70 12.54 9.87
C PRO A 60 5.48 11.61 9.96
N LEU A 61 4.40 11.91 9.24
CA LEU A 61 3.15 11.14 9.25
C LEU A 61 3.02 10.22 8.02
N LEU A 62 3.76 10.50 6.96
CA LEU A 62 3.69 9.76 5.70
C LEU A 62 4.72 8.63 5.69
N SER A 63 4.27 7.42 5.33
CA SER A 63 5.16 6.27 5.14
C SER A 63 5.90 6.36 3.81
N THR A 64 7.00 7.11 3.77
CA THR A 64 7.84 7.30 2.56
C THR A 64 8.55 6.03 2.10
N HIS A 65 8.78 5.05 2.99
CA HIS A 65 9.45 3.79 2.66
C HIS A 65 8.53 2.77 1.94
N LEU A 66 7.25 3.11 1.70
CA LEU A 66 6.23 2.17 1.21
C LEU A 66 5.70 2.49 -0.18
N LEU A 67 6.57 3.03 -1.05
CA LEU A 67 6.19 3.43 -2.40
C LEU A 67 5.97 2.22 -3.33
N ASP A 68 6.71 1.13 -3.13
CA ASP A 68 6.51 -0.09 -3.93
C ASP A 68 5.28 -0.89 -3.46
N LYS A 69 4.36 -1.13 -4.38
CA LYS A 69 3.17 -1.98 -4.16
C LYS A 69 3.53 -3.43 -3.84
N ASN A 70 4.69 -3.92 -4.28
CA ASN A 70 5.18 -5.25 -3.96
C ASN A 70 5.41 -5.46 -2.46
N TYR A 71 5.64 -4.40 -1.69
CA TYR A 71 5.73 -4.48 -0.24
C TYR A 71 4.50 -5.16 0.39
N TYR A 72 3.31 -4.93 -0.18
CA TYR A 72 2.05 -5.49 0.29
C TYR A 72 1.75 -6.89 -0.26
N HIS A 73 2.77 -7.60 -0.77
CA HIS A 73 2.60 -9.00 -1.15
C HIS A 73 2.14 -9.81 0.08
N LEU A 74 1.09 -10.63 -0.09
CA LEU A 74 0.32 -11.27 0.99
C LEU A 74 -0.39 -10.32 1.98
N PHE A 75 0.02 -9.07 2.11
CA PHE A 75 -0.57 -8.05 3.00
C PHE A 75 -1.54 -7.11 2.27
N ASN A 76 -2.37 -7.65 1.38
CA ASN A 76 -3.43 -6.89 0.73
C ASN A 76 -4.82 -7.44 1.09
N LEU A 77 -5.86 -6.64 0.84
CA LEU A 77 -7.23 -7.02 1.16
C LEU A 77 -7.64 -8.37 0.52
N LYS A 78 -7.21 -8.64 -0.72
CA LYS A 78 -7.57 -9.88 -1.44
C LYS A 78 -6.94 -11.11 -0.80
N HIS A 79 -5.69 -11.01 -0.36
CA HIS A 79 -4.99 -12.04 0.39
C HIS A 79 -5.65 -12.27 1.75
N PHE A 80 -6.07 -11.22 2.47
CA PHE A 80 -6.82 -11.38 3.72
C PHE A 80 -8.20 -12.03 3.54
N LEU A 81 -8.91 -11.69 2.46
CA LEU A 81 -10.19 -12.35 2.13
C LEU A 81 -9.98 -13.83 1.83
N THR A 82 -8.89 -14.17 1.13
CA THR A 82 -8.52 -15.56 0.84
C THR A 82 -8.09 -16.31 2.10
N ALA A 83 -7.29 -15.69 2.97
CA ALA A 83 -6.89 -16.22 4.27
C ALA A 83 -8.11 -16.53 5.15
N LYS A 84 -9.07 -15.61 5.21
CA LYS A 84 -10.37 -15.80 5.88
C LYS A 84 -11.17 -16.95 5.30
N ALA A 85 -11.29 -17.02 3.97
CA ALA A 85 -12.08 -18.04 3.30
C ALA A 85 -11.50 -19.46 3.49
N LEU A 86 -10.17 -19.57 3.50
CA LEU A 86 -9.44 -20.83 3.69
C LEU A 86 -9.20 -21.19 5.16
N ASN A 87 -9.58 -20.33 6.11
CA ASN A 87 -9.26 -20.49 7.53
C ASN A 87 -7.74 -20.68 7.78
N VAL A 88 -6.92 -19.87 7.10
CA VAL A 88 -5.46 -19.87 7.21
C VAL A 88 -5.01 -18.49 7.67
N ALA A 89 -3.99 -18.44 8.53
CA ALA A 89 -3.41 -17.18 9.00
C ALA A 89 -2.10 -16.85 8.28
N ILE A 90 -1.95 -15.58 7.91
CA ILE A 90 -0.67 -15.01 7.47
C ILE A 90 0.13 -14.63 8.72
N PRO A 91 1.45 -14.90 8.79
CA PRO A 91 2.28 -14.40 9.90
C PRO A 91 2.17 -12.88 10.03
N GLY A 92 1.87 -12.39 11.24
CA GLY A 92 1.62 -10.96 11.49
C GLY A 92 0.27 -10.42 10.97
N GLY A 93 -0.53 -11.26 10.31
CA GLY A 93 -1.86 -10.92 9.81
C GLY A 93 -2.98 -11.26 10.80
N PRO A 94 -4.21 -10.78 10.53
CA PRO A 94 -5.38 -11.09 11.35
C PRO A 94 -5.78 -12.56 11.22
N LYS A 95 -6.40 -13.08 12.29
CA LYS A 95 -7.05 -14.40 12.31
C LYS A 95 -8.56 -14.22 12.31
N PHE A 96 -9.27 -15.17 11.71
CA PHE A 96 -10.71 -15.16 11.59
C PHE A 96 -11.29 -16.50 12.01
N GLU A 97 -12.58 -16.50 12.35
CA GLU A 97 -13.31 -17.76 12.49
C GLU A 97 -13.48 -18.45 11.12
N PRO A 98 -13.56 -19.80 11.10
CA PRO A 98 -13.75 -20.54 9.88
C PRO A 98 -15.05 -20.12 9.18
N LEU A 99 -14.95 -19.68 7.93
CA LEU A 99 -16.12 -19.30 7.13
C LEU A 99 -17.01 -20.51 6.82
N TYR A 100 -16.38 -21.66 6.58
CA TYR A 100 -17.04 -22.93 6.27
C TYR A 100 -16.74 -23.92 7.40
N ARG A 101 -17.76 -24.22 8.22
CA ARG A 101 -17.60 -25.13 9.38
C ARG A 101 -17.28 -26.56 8.99
N GLU A 102 -17.79 -26.99 7.83
CA GLU A 102 -17.56 -28.33 7.26
C GLU A 102 -16.08 -28.59 6.92
N MET A 103 -15.25 -27.56 6.71
CA MET A 103 -13.83 -27.78 6.43
C MET A 103 -13.08 -28.48 7.56
N ALA A 104 -13.56 -28.41 8.80
CA ALA A 104 -12.92 -29.10 9.92
C ALA A 104 -13.18 -30.62 9.86
N THR A 105 -14.40 -31.02 9.54
CA THR A 105 -14.82 -32.42 9.36
C THR A 105 -14.28 -33.03 8.07
N ASP A 106 -14.28 -32.28 6.96
CA ASP A 106 -13.78 -32.74 5.66
C ASP A 106 -12.27 -33.06 5.68
N LYS A 107 -11.53 -32.47 6.62
CA LYS A 107 -10.07 -32.61 6.69
C LYS A 107 -9.64 -34.04 7.06
N GLU A 108 -10.40 -34.71 7.92
CA GLU A 108 -10.12 -36.09 8.31
C GLU A 108 -10.37 -37.06 7.14
N GLU A 109 -11.44 -36.83 6.36
CA GLU A 109 -11.71 -37.61 5.14
C GLU A 109 -10.67 -37.33 4.03
N GLU A 110 -10.17 -36.11 3.96
CA GLU A 110 -9.13 -35.74 3.00
C GLU A 110 -7.79 -36.41 3.29
N ASP A 111 -7.41 -36.55 4.57
CA ASP A 111 -6.15 -37.19 4.96
C ASP A 111 -6.17 -38.72 4.74
N TRP A 112 -7.35 -39.35 4.70
CA TRP A 112 -7.53 -40.79 4.49
C TRP A 112 -8.09 -41.14 3.11
N ASN A 113 -7.41 -40.70 2.04
CA ASN A 113 -7.78 -41.05 0.67
C ASN A 113 -6.63 -41.73 -0.10
N GLU A 114 -6.96 -42.47 -1.15
CA GLU A 114 -5.99 -43.22 -1.97
C GLU A 114 -4.93 -42.32 -2.66
N PHE A 115 -5.28 -41.07 -2.90
CA PHE A 115 -4.45 -40.07 -3.56
C PHE A 115 -3.44 -39.42 -2.58
N ASN A 116 -3.83 -39.27 -1.32
CA ASN A 116 -3.05 -38.67 -0.24
C ASN A 116 -2.24 -39.70 0.58
N ASP A 117 -2.09 -40.91 0.04
CA ASP A 117 -1.27 -41.97 0.65
C ASP A 117 0.19 -41.50 0.81
N VAL A 118 0.71 -41.61 2.03
CA VAL A 118 2.08 -41.21 2.42
C VAL A 118 3.14 -41.92 1.57
N HIS A 119 2.86 -43.13 1.07
CA HIS A 119 3.80 -43.85 0.20
C HIS A 119 3.84 -43.31 -1.24
N LYS A 120 2.85 -42.52 -1.65
CA LYS A 120 2.73 -41.93 -3.00
C LYS A 120 3.14 -40.45 -3.02
N ILE A 121 3.13 -39.77 -1.87
CA ILE A 121 3.54 -38.36 -1.76
C ILE A 121 5.04 -38.25 -1.52
N ILE A 122 5.73 -37.49 -2.38
CA ILE A 122 7.14 -37.14 -2.18
C ILE A 122 7.21 -35.76 -1.49
N ILE A 123 7.57 -35.75 -0.21
CA ILE A 123 7.73 -34.51 0.57
C ILE A 123 9.17 -34.01 0.44
N ARG A 124 9.38 -32.96 -0.36
CA ARG A 124 10.70 -32.28 -0.46
C ARG A 124 10.77 -31.02 0.39
N HIS A 125 9.71 -30.22 0.37
CA HIS A 125 9.58 -28.98 1.13
C HIS A 125 8.16 -28.90 1.71
N PRO A 126 8.00 -28.47 2.97
CA PRO A 126 6.67 -28.34 3.56
C PRO A 126 5.89 -27.20 2.90
N ILE A 127 4.61 -27.45 2.59
CA ILE A 127 3.71 -26.43 2.05
C ILE A 127 3.29 -25.50 3.19
N ARG A 128 3.81 -24.27 3.17
CA ARG A 128 3.49 -23.24 4.16
C ARG A 128 2.16 -22.53 3.87
N SER A 129 1.63 -21.82 4.87
CA SER A 129 0.40 -21.04 4.75
C SER A 129 0.48 -19.95 3.67
N GLU A 130 1.66 -19.36 3.46
CA GLU A 130 1.87 -18.33 2.45
C GLU A 130 1.59 -18.87 1.04
N TYR A 131 2.05 -20.08 0.73
CA TYR A 131 1.80 -20.71 -0.58
C TYR A 131 0.33 -21.00 -0.80
N ARG A 132 -0.38 -21.45 0.24
CA ARG A 132 -1.83 -21.70 0.19
C ARG A 132 -2.63 -20.44 -0.08
N ILE A 133 -2.14 -19.27 0.29
CA ILE A 133 -2.81 -17.99 0.05
C ILE A 133 -2.39 -17.38 -1.29
N ALA A 134 -1.09 -17.37 -1.60
CA ALA A 134 -0.56 -16.86 -2.87
C ALA A 134 -1.13 -17.60 -4.08
N PHE A 135 -1.15 -18.94 -4.00
CA PHE A 135 -1.61 -19.82 -5.08
C PHE A 135 -2.80 -20.66 -4.61
N SER A 136 -3.89 -19.96 -4.29
CA SER A 136 -5.06 -20.55 -3.64
C SER A 136 -5.72 -21.69 -4.41
N GLN A 137 -5.64 -21.71 -5.74
CA GLN A 137 -6.22 -22.77 -6.57
C GLN A 137 -5.35 -24.02 -6.71
N VAL A 138 -4.06 -23.94 -6.37
CA VAL A 138 -3.11 -25.05 -6.58
C VAL A 138 -2.93 -25.86 -5.30
N TYR A 139 -2.72 -25.18 -4.17
CA TYR A 139 -2.38 -25.84 -2.90
C TYR A 139 -3.59 -26.05 -1.98
N ASN A 140 -4.81 -25.84 -2.46
CA ASN A 140 -6.02 -26.12 -1.69
C ASN A 140 -6.98 -26.99 -2.51
N PRO A 141 -7.57 -28.03 -1.91
CA PRO A 141 -8.47 -28.98 -2.57
C PRO A 141 -9.80 -28.35 -3.00
N ARG A 142 -10.30 -27.37 -2.22
CA ARG A 142 -11.62 -26.77 -2.36
C ARG A 142 -11.58 -25.26 -2.08
N PRO A 143 -11.00 -24.46 -2.97
CA PRO A 143 -10.87 -23.02 -2.78
C PRO A 143 -12.22 -22.30 -2.96
N ARG A 144 -13.08 -22.34 -1.93
CA ARG A 144 -14.39 -21.65 -1.93
C ARG A 144 -14.22 -20.22 -1.41
N GLY A 145 -14.85 -19.25 -2.06
CA GLY A 145 -14.83 -17.85 -1.60
C GLY A 145 -13.47 -17.12 -1.70
N VAL A 146 -12.47 -17.74 -2.32
CA VAL A 146 -11.13 -17.15 -2.50
C VAL A 146 -11.13 -16.00 -3.50
N LYS A 147 -10.17 -15.09 -3.39
CA LYS A 147 -10.01 -13.95 -4.31
C LYS A 147 -8.62 -13.96 -4.92
N LEU A 148 -8.55 -13.90 -6.25
CA LEU A 148 -7.28 -13.79 -6.98
C LEU A 148 -6.64 -12.42 -6.76
N ALA A 149 -5.47 -12.45 -6.14
CA ALA A 149 -4.63 -11.28 -5.92
C ALA A 149 -3.63 -11.07 -7.06
N PRO A 150 -3.10 -9.85 -7.24
CA PRO A 150 -2.01 -9.60 -8.17
C PRO A 150 -0.78 -10.45 -7.81
N TYR A 151 -0.12 -11.01 -8.82
CA TYR A 151 1.08 -11.83 -8.62
C TYR A 151 2.30 -10.97 -8.27
N HIS A 152 2.58 -9.97 -9.10
CA HIS A 152 3.67 -9.01 -8.89
C HIS A 152 3.34 -7.68 -9.57
N HIS A 153 4.04 -6.63 -9.17
CA HIS A 153 4.14 -5.35 -9.85
C HIS A 153 5.60 -5.15 -10.31
N CYS A 154 5.83 -4.26 -11.28
CA CYS A 154 7.20 -3.86 -11.64
C CYS A 154 7.87 -3.24 -10.42
N ALA A 155 9.08 -3.68 -10.10
CA ALA A 155 9.84 -3.16 -8.95
C ALA A 155 10.10 -1.67 -9.13
N LEU A 156 9.83 -0.89 -8.08
CA LEU A 156 10.09 0.55 -8.09
C LEU A 156 11.54 0.80 -7.65
N CYS A 157 12.39 1.21 -8.59
CA CYS A 157 13.79 1.56 -8.33
C CYS A 157 13.95 3.06 -8.07
N TYR A 158 13.13 3.62 -7.16
CA TYR A 158 13.28 5.01 -6.74
C TYR A 158 14.11 5.06 -5.46
N VAL A 159 15.32 5.61 -5.58
CA VAL A 159 16.16 5.96 -4.45
C VAL A 159 15.71 7.36 -4.04
N GLY A 160 15.10 7.48 -2.86
CA GLY A 160 14.60 8.77 -2.39
C GLY A 160 15.72 9.74 -2.05
N ASP A 161 15.39 11.02 -2.03
CA ASP A 161 16.30 12.09 -1.59
C ASP A 161 16.27 12.17 -0.06
N ASP A 162 17.04 11.30 0.60
CA ASP A 162 17.25 11.42 2.05
C ASP A 162 18.41 12.38 2.38
N ASP A 163 19.28 12.68 1.41
CA ASP A 163 20.37 13.65 1.52
C ASP A 163 20.24 14.76 0.45
N ASP A 164 19.93 15.99 0.88
CA ASP A 164 19.80 17.20 0.04
C ASP A 164 21.11 17.62 -0.69
N GLN A 165 22.18 16.84 -0.55
CA GLN A 165 23.50 17.10 -1.15
C GLN A 165 23.82 16.21 -2.36
N GLN A 166 22.95 15.26 -2.71
CA GLN A 166 23.18 14.37 -3.84
C GLN A 166 22.74 15.07 -5.14
N GLU A 167 23.61 15.06 -6.16
CA GLU A 167 23.24 15.60 -7.48
C GLU A 167 22.03 14.84 -8.04
N GLU A 168 21.05 15.56 -8.59
CA GLU A 168 19.76 15.06 -9.09
C GLU A 168 19.87 13.94 -10.15
N LEU A 169 21.07 13.75 -10.72
CA LEU A 169 21.44 12.70 -11.68
C LEU A 169 22.71 11.94 -11.27
N GLY A 170 22.96 11.80 -9.96
CA GLY A 170 24.07 11.04 -9.41
C GLY A 170 23.86 9.53 -9.53
N PHE A 171 24.92 8.79 -9.87
CA PHE A 171 24.91 7.33 -9.81
C PHE A 171 25.00 6.89 -8.34
N ASP A 172 23.89 6.38 -7.80
CA ASP A 172 23.92 5.70 -6.50
C ASP A 172 24.36 4.24 -6.68
N ALA A 173 25.56 3.93 -6.21
CA ALA A 173 26.15 2.60 -6.27
C ALA A 173 25.49 1.60 -5.29
N GLY A 174 24.57 2.04 -4.43
CA GLY A 174 24.08 1.28 -3.29
C GLY A 174 22.97 0.25 -3.54
N ASN A 175 22.14 0.39 -4.59
CA ASN A 175 20.87 -0.34 -4.66
C ASN A 175 20.55 -1.02 -6.01
N CYS A 176 21.56 -1.28 -6.85
CA CYS A 176 21.36 -2.03 -8.10
C CYS A 176 21.75 -3.51 -7.97
N PHE A 177 21.08 -4.29 -7.11
CA PHE A 177 21.04 -5.76 -7.19
C PHE A 177 19.74 -6.34 -6.62
#